data_AF-A0A7S2LPH4-F1
#
_entry.id   AF-A0A7S2LPH4-F1
#
_cell.length_a   1.000
_cell.length_b   1.000
_cell.length_c   1.000
_cell.angle_alpha   90.00
_cell.angle_beta   90.00
_cell.angle_gamma   90.00
#
_symmetry.space_group_name_H-M   'P 1'
#
loop_
_entity.id
_entity.type
_entity.pdbx_description
1 polymer ?
#
loop_
_entity_poly.entity_id
_entity_poly.type
_entity_poly.pdbx_seq_one_letter_code
_entity_poly.pdbx_strand_id
1 'polypeptide(L)'
;MAQAILAQAILAQAILAQGLRFVSGRIMRTLISAMREHLLPSALLVLVCACAEPTVGQRDASGQPLQVEQRAAAAMLGAMVADAAAMPLHWIYDPDAIASLLKAAKREDRPEFFHTPSSPFYKATVGTQSPYGNQTLVLMRALASGPPASREDDFLASYAKATYAEFSDLDAHAWTDASTRAFVKNFAAGLRWPSCGADDNQANA
;
A
#
# COMPACT_ATOMS: atom_id res chain seq x y z
N MET A 1 15.08 16.54 -6.21
CA MET A 1 14.71 15.27 -5.54
C MET A 1 13.94 15.49 -4.24
N ALA A 2 14.45 16.26 -3.27
CA ALA A 2 13.78 16.51 -1.99
C ALA A 2 12.39 17.19 -2.09
N GLN A 3 12.18 18.09 -3.05
CA GLN A 3 10.91 18.81 -3.21
C GLN A 3 9.77 17.92 -3.77
N ALA A 4 10.08 16.93 -4.60
CA ALA A 4 9.08 16.00 -5.15
C ALA A 4 8.58 15.00 -4.08
N ILE A 5 9.50 14.52 -3.24
CA ILE A 5 9.18 13.68 -2.07
C ILE A 5 8.32 14.44 -1.06
N LEU A 6 8.64 15.72 -0.83
CA LEU A 6 7.86 16.57 0.07
C LEU A 6 6.44 16.83 -0.48
N ALA A 7 6.28 17.03 -1.78
CA ALA A 7 4.96 17.21 -2.40
C ALA A 7 4.09 15.94 -2.32
N GLN A 8 4.69 14.76 -2.54
CA GLN A 8 3.99 13.48 -2.40
C GLN A 8 3.62 13.19 -0.93
N ALA A 9 4.48 13.55 0.02
CA ALA A 9 4.20 13.42 1.44
C ALA A 9 3.07 14.35 1.92
N ILE A 10 3.04 15.61 1.44
CA ILE A 10 1.97 16.57 1.75
C ILE A 10 0.64 16.10 1.15
N LEU A 11 0.65 15.56 -0.06
CA LEU A 11 -0.55 15.02 -0.70
C LEU A 11 -1.08 13.78 0.04
N ALA A 12 -0.20 12.86 0.43
CA ALA A 12 -0.57 11.69 1.24
C ALA A 12 -1.15 12.11 2.61
N GLN A 13 -0.59 13.12 3.27
CA GLN A 13 -1.11 13.66 4.53
C GLN A 13 -2.48 14.33 4.36
N ALA A 14 -2.71 15.06 3.26
CA ALA A 14 -4.01 15.67 2.96
C ALA A 14 -5.09 14.60 2.70
N ILE A 15 -4.74 13.53 1.98
CA ILE A 15 -5.64 12.40 1.70
C ILE A 15 -5.96 11.62 3.00
N LEU A 16 -4.97 11.39 3.86
CA LEU A 16 -5.16 10.81 5.20
C LEU A 16 -6.10 11.66 6.06
N ALA A 17 -5.92 12.98 6.08
CA ALA A 17 -6.75 13.89 6.88
C ALA A 17 -8.22 13.95 6.39
N GLN A 18 -8.47 13.72 5.10
CA GLN A 18 -9.81 13.73 4.52
C GLN A 18 -10.50 12.35 4.55
N GLY A 19 -9.75 11.27 4.36
CA GLY A 19 -10.26 9.89 4.38
C GLY A 19 -10.87 9.47 5.73
N LEU A 20 -10.41 10.07 6.83
CA LEU A 20 -10.97 9.86 8.18
C LEU A 20 -12.40 10.38 8.37
N ARG A 21 -12.96 11.14 7.41
CA ARG A 21 -14.35 11.66 7.49
C ARG A 21 -15.39 10.78 6.81
N PHE A 22 -15.00 9.74 6.07
CA PHE A 22 -15.91 9.05 5.15
C PHE A 22 -15.79 7.52 5.17
N VAL A 23 -15.96 6.89 6.34
CA VAL A 23 -16.18 5.44 6.40
C VAL A 23 -17.34 5.12 7.34
N SER A 24 -18.45 4.67 6.76
CA SER A 24 -19.65 4.23 7.48
C SER A 24 -19.33 3.07 8.44
N GLY A 25 -19.78 3.19 9.69
CA GLY A 25 -19.40 2.32 10.80
C GLY A 25 -19.82 0.85 10.71
N ARG A 26 -20.44 0.39 9.62
CA ARG A 26 -20.76 -1.04 9.44
C ARG A 26 -19.58 -1.82 8.83
N ILE A 27 -18.84 -1.22 7.89
CA ILE A 27 -17.65 -1.83 7.26
C ILE A 27 -16.48 -1.88 8.25
N MET A 28 -16.29 -0.82 9.04
CA MET A 28 -15.27 -0.76 10.10
C MET A 28 -15.49 -1.84 11.16
N ARG A 29 -16.74 -2.14 11.51
CA ARG A 29 -17.07 -3.18 12.51
C ARG A 29 -16.76 -4.60 12.00
N THR A 30 -17.01 -4.88 10.72
CA THR A 30 -16.69 -6.19 10.12
C THR A 30 -15.18 -6.39 9.99
N LEU A 31 -14.44 -5.36 9.58
CA LEU A 31 -12.96 -5.40 9.51
C LEU A 31 -12.33 -5.54 10.90
N ILE A 32 -12.81 -4.79 11.90
CA ILE A 32 -12.33 -4.90 13.28
C ILE A 32 -12.66 -6.28 13.87
N SER A 33 -13.84 -6.85 13.59
CA SER A 33 -14.20 -8.20 14.07
C SER A 33 -13.31 -9.28 13.44
N ALA A 34 -13.05 -9.19 12.13
CA ALA A 34 -12.16 -10.11 11.42
C ALA A 34 -10.71 -10.00 11.89
N MET A 35 -10.24 -8.78 12.21
CA MET A 35 -8.92 -8.56 12.78
C MET A 35 -8.82 -9.08 14.22
N ARG A 36 -9.89 -9.00 15.02
CA ARG A 36 -9.92 -9.43 16.42
C ARG A 36 -9.99 -10.95 16.60
N GLU A 37 -10.58 -11.67 15.64
CA GLU A 37 -10.72 -13.13 15.68
C GLU A 37 -9.48 -13.89 15.16
N HIS A 38 -8.63 -13.24 14.35
CA HIS A 38 -7.48 -13.91 13.71
C HIS A 38 -6.10 -13.29 14.00
N LEU A 39 -6.01 -12.12 14.63
CA LEU A 39 -4.74 -11.51 15.01
C LEU A 39 -4.63 -11.42 16.55
N LEU A 40 -3.93 -12.37 17.15
CA LEU A 40 -3.45 -12.32 18.54
C LEU A 40 -1.92 -12.52 18.55
N PRO A 41 -1.20 -12.03 19.58
CA PRO A 41 -0.44 -10.80 19.52
C PRO A 41 1.06 -11.09 19.42
N SER A 42 1.75 -10.66 18.37
CA SER A 42 3.22 -10.58 18.44
C SER A 42 3.83 -9.67 17.37
N ALA A 43 4.57 -8.69 17.88
CA ALA A 43 5.68 -7.94 17.27
C ALA A 43 5.41 -7.05 16.04
N LEU A 44 4.55 -7.42 15.09
CA LEU A 44 4.43 -6.61 13.85
C LEU A 44 3.55 -5.37 14.01
N LEU A 45 2.52 -5.45 14.88
CA LEU A 45 1.75 -4.28 15.29
C LEU A 45 2.64 -3.25 15.99
N VAL A 46 3.73 -3.68 16.64
CA VAL A 46 4.66 -2.81 17.34
C VAL A 46 5.52 -2.02 16.37
N LEU A 47 5.97 -2.58 15.23
CA LEU A 47 6.82 -1.82 14.30
C LEU A 47 6.05 -0.73 13.51
N VAL A 48 4.80 -1.01 13.12
CA VAL A 48 3.93 0.00 12.49
C VAL A 48 3.49 1.06 13.50
N CYS A 49 3.43 0.73 14.80
CA CYS A 49 3.03 1.66 15.86
C CYS A 49 4.17 2.34 16.62
N ALA A 50 5.41 1.88 16.55
CA ALA A 50 6.54 2.42 17.34
C ALA A 50 7.10 3.75 16.81
N CYS A 51 6.75 4.15 15.58
CA CYS A 51 7.14 5.46 15.03
C CYS A 51 6.09 6.56 15.24
N ALA A 52 4.94 6.24 15.82
CA ALA A 52 3.94 7.21 16.20
C ALA A 52 3.88 7.28 17.73
N GLU A 53 4.70 8.15 18.34
CA GLU A 53 4.28 8.77 19.59
C GLU A 53 2.82 9.21 19.43
N PRO A 54 1.97 9.11 20.48
CA PRO A 54 0.60 9.62 20.40
C PRO A 54 0.67 11.14 20.21
N THR A 55 0.83 11.58 18.97
CA THR A 55 0.72 12.98 18.60
C THR A 55 -0.68 13.40 19.00
N VAL A 56 -0.72 14.41 19.87
CA VAL A 56 -1.90 15.10 20.36
C VAL A 56 -2.88 15.31 19.20
N GLY A 57 -3.90 14.45 19.06
CA GLY A 57 -4.90 14.63 17.99
C GLY A 57 -5.68 13.39 17.54
N GLN A 58 -5.18 12.18 17.74
CA GLN A 58 -5.89 10.97 17.29
C GLN A 58 -6.86 10.46 18.36
N ARG A 59 -8.10 10.97 18.34
CA ARG A 59 -9.20 10.57 19.22
C ARG A 59 -10.32 9.90 18.44
N ASP A 60 -11.03 8.96 19.05
CA ASP A 60 -12.25 8.38 18.49
C ASP A 60 -13.44 9.37 18.55
N ALA A 61 -14.59 8.95 18.04
CA ALA A 61 -15.82 9.77 18.03
C ALA A 61 -16.32 10.16 19.44
N SER A 62 -15.85 9.48 20.50
CA SER A 62 -16.16 9.80 21.90
C SER A 62 -15.09 10.68 22.56
N GLY A 63 -14.06 11.09 21.81
CA GLY A 63 -12.96 11.90 22.31
C GLY A 63 -11.90 11.11 23.06
N GLN A 64 -11.93 9.77 23.06
CA GLN A 64 -10.89 8.96 23.71
C GLN A 64 -9.69 8.77 22.78
N PRO A 65 -8.45 8.70 23.30
CA PRO A 65 -7.29 8.38 22.47
C PRO A 65 -7.50 7.07 21.71
N LEU A 66 -7.15 7.05 20.43
CA LEU A 66 -7.21 5.82 19.65
C LEU A 66 -6.29 4.76 20.27
N GLN A 67 -6.79 3.54 20.38
CA GLN A 67 -6.01 2.36 20.76
C GLN A 67 -4.99 2.03 19.67
N VAL A 68 -3.94 1.27 20.03
CA VAL A 68 -2.85 0.87 19.11
C VAL A 68 -3.42 0.19 17.86
N GLU A 69 -4.38 -0.70 18.05
CA GLU A 69 -5.04 -1.46 16.99
C GLU A 69 -5.80 -0.55 16.03
N GLN A 70 -6.47 0.48 16.57
CA GLN A 70 -7.20 1.47 15.76
C GLN A 70 -6.24 2.31 14.92
N ARG A 71 -5.09 2.70 15.49
CA ARG A 71 -4.05 3.44 14.77
C ARG A 71 -3.42 2.60 13.67
N ALA A 72 -3.10 1.33 13.96
CA ALA A 72 -2.56 0.42 12.96
C ALA A 72 -3.54 0.17 11.81
N ALA A 73 -4.82 -0.09 12.11
CA ALA A 73 -5.85 -0.25 11.10
C ALA A 73 -6.01 1.02 10.24
N ALA A 74 -6.02 2.20 10.87
CA ALA A 74 -6.09 3.48 10.18
C ALA A 74 -4.85 3.74 9.30
N ALA A 75 -3.65 3.38 9.78
CA ALA A 75 -2.41 3.53 9.02
C ALA A 75 -2.42 2.65 7.77
N MET A 76 -2.81 1.38 7.89
CA MET A 76 -2.90 0.46 6.76
C MET A 76 -3.97 0.90 5.76
N LEU A 77 -5.19 1.20 6.24
CA LEU A 77 -6.26 1.67 5.36
C LEU A 77 -5.88 2.98 4.66
N GLY A 78 -5.28 3.92 5.39
CA GLY A 78 -4.81 5.18 4.85
C GLY A 78 -3.73 5.01 3.78
N ALA A 79 -2.77 4.11 3.99
CA ALA A 79 -1.75 3.79 2.99
C ALA A 79 -2.38 3.21 1.71
N MET A 80 -3.31 2.25 1.84
CA MET A 80 -3.99 1.63 0.70
C MET A 80 -4.88 2.63 -0.06
N VAL A 81 -5.55 3.55 0.65
CA VAL A 81 -6.35 4.61 0.02
C VAL A 81 -5.44 5.62 -0.69
N ALA A 82 -4.33 6.01 -0.08
CA ALA A 82 -3.39 6.96 -0.65
C ALA A 82 -2.72 6.40 -1.92
N ASP A 83 -2.34 5.12 -1.93
CA ASP A 83 -1.80 4.46 -3.12
C ASP A 83 -2.78 4.52 -4.29
N ALA A 84 -4.02 4.05 -4.10
CA ALA A 84 -5.07 4.10 -5.12
C ALA A 84 -5.43 5.54 -5.57
N ALA A 85 -5.37 6.49 -4.64
CA ALA A 85 -5.65 7.90 -4.91
C ALA A 85 -4.57 8.57 -5.78
N ALA A 86 -3.30 8.24 -5.56
CA ALA A 86 -2.17 8.81 -6.30
C ALA A 86 -1.93 8.09 -7.64
N MET A 87 -2.40 6.84 -7.76
CA MET A 87 -2.15 5.95 -8.89
C MET A 87 -2.41 6.58 -10.28
N PRO A 88 -3.47 7.37 -10.52
CA PRO A 88 -3.72 7.96 -11.84
C PRO A 88 -2.65 8.92 -12.35
N LEU A 89 -1.86 9.53 -11.45
CA LEU A 89 -0.77 10.45 -11.79
C LEU A 89 0.61 9.83 -11.51
N HIS A 90 0.65 8.52 -11.26
CA HIS A 90 1.85 7.80 -10.84
C HIS A 90 2.94 7.83 -11.92
N TRP A 91 4.17 8.01 -11.47
CA TRP A 91 5.39 8.10 -12.28
C TRP A 91 5.42 9.25 -13.30
N ILE A 92 4.62 10.29 -13.11
CA ILE A 92 4.86 11.60 -13.73
C ILE A 92 5.88 12.32 -12.86
N TYR A 93 7.14 12.36 -13.31
CA TYR A 93 8.23 12.95 -12.53
C TYR A 93 8.30 14.49 -12.64
N ASP A 94 7.74 15.05 -13.70
CA ASP A 94 7.69 16.49 -13.94
C ASP A 94 6.50 17.12 -13.19
N PRO A 95 6.74 17.94 -12.14
CA PRO A 95 5.67 18.59 -11.40
C PRO A 95 4.86 19.57 -12.25
N ASP A 96 5.46 20.21 -13.25
CA ASP A 96 4.77 21.16 -14.13
C ASP A 96 3.80 20.43 -15.07
N ALA A 97 4.15 19.20 -15.47
CA ALA A 97 3.24 18.32 -16.20
C ALA A 97 2.02 17.93 -15.34
N ILE A 98 2.23 17.56 -14.07
CA ILE A 98 1.14 17.29 -13.12
C ILE A 98 0.26 18.53 -12.96
N ALA A 99 0.85 19.70 -12.70
CA ALA A 99 0.12 20.95 -12.52
C ALA A 99 -0.71 21.31 -13.75
N SER A 100 -0.16 21.10 -14.95
CA SER A 100 -0.85 21.33 -16.22
C SER A 100 -2.05 20.40 -16.40
N LEU A 101 -1.92 19.12 -16.08
CA LEU A 101 -3.01 18.14 -16.12
C LEU A 101 -4.14 18.50 -15.14
N LEU A 102 -3.79 18.86 -13.90
CA LEU A 102 -4.75 19.26 -12.88
C LEU A 102 -5.49 20.54 -13.28
N LYS A 103 -4.78 21.54 -13.80
CA LYS A 103 -5.36 22.79 -14.29
C LYS A 103 -6.30 22.59 -15.47
N ALA A 104 -5.90 21.78 -16.44
CA ALA A 104 -6.75 21.45 -17.59
C ALA A 104 -8.06 20.78 -17.15
N ALA A 105 -8.00 19.98 -16.08
CA ALA A 105 -9.15 19.28 -15.50
C ALA A 105 -9.93 20.08 -14.44
N LYS A 106 -9.47 21.27 -14.03
CA LYS A 106 -10.01 22.07 -12.90
C LYS A 106 -10.02 21.28 -11.58
N ARG A 107 -8.90 20.67 -11.24
CA ARG A 107 -8.73 19.72 -10.11
C ARG A 107 -7.51 20.06 -9.23
N GLU A 108 -6.98 21.27 -9.31
CA GLU A 108 -5.80 21.70 -8.56
C GLU A 108 -5.96 21.52 -7.03
N ASP A 109 -7.19 21.60 -6.51
CA ASP A 109 -7.55 21.43 -5.10
C ASP A 109 -7.89 19.98 -4.69
N ARG A 110 -7.90 19.04 -5.63
CA ARG A 110 -8.34 17.63 -5.46
C ARG A 110 -7.66 16.70 -6.46
N PRO A 111 -6.33 16.53 -6.36
CA PRO A 111 -5.58 15.68 -7.28
C PRO A 111 -5.81 14.18 -7.05
N GLU A 112 -6.36 13.78 -5.91
CA GLU A 112 -6.71 12.40 -5.58
C GLU A 112 -7.73 11.81 -6.56
N PHE A 113 -7.55 10.54 -6.94
CA PHE A 113 -8.45 9.83 -7.86
C PHE A 113 -8.67 10.63 -9.16
N PHE A 114 -7.60 11.17 -9.73
CA PHE A 114 -7.67 11.91 -10.99
C PHE A 114 -8.32 11.02 -12.08
N HIS A 115 -9.40 11.52 -12.67
CA HIS A 115 -10.32 10.70 -13.46
C HIS A 115 -9.74 10.21 -14.80
N THR A 116 -8.68 10.87 -15.29
CA THR A 116 -7.97 10.49 -16.51
C THR A 116 -6.61 9.90 -16.13
N PRO A 117 -6.49 8.57 -15.98
CA PRO A 117 -5.19 7.94 -15.75
C PRO A 117 -4.17 8.41 -16.78
N SER A 118 -3.11 9.05 -16.30
CA SER A 118 -2.11 9.77 -17.10
C SER A 118 -0.69 9.25 -16.84
N SER A 119 -0.54 8.10 -16.15
CA SER A 119 0.76 7.45 -16.01
C SER A 119 1.33 7.11 -17.40
N PRO A 120 2.61 7.43 -17.66
CA PRO A 120 3.22 7.16 -18.97
C PRO A 120 3.57 5.67 -19.18
N PHE A 121 3.53 4.85 -18.13
CA PHE A 121 4.02 3.46 -18.18
C PHE A 121 2.90 2.42 -18.25
N TYR A 122 1.72 2.72 -17.72
CA TYR A 122 0.62 1.75 -17.70
C TYR A 122 -0.75 2.44 -17.67
N LYS A 123 -1.78 1.67 -17.99
CA LYS A 123 -3.19 2.08 -17.86
C LYS A 123 -3.85 1.21 -16.80
N ALA A 124 -4.35 1.84 -15.76
CA ALA A 124 -5.07 1.15 -14.70
C ALA A 124 -6.34 1.94 -14.36
N THR A 125 -7.37 1.21 -13.95
CA THR A 125 -8.67 1.80 -13.58
C THR A 125 -8.51 2.64 -12.32
N VAL A 126 -9.08 3.85 -12.31
CA VAL A 126 -9.05 4.73 -11.13
C VAL A 126 -9.58 3.98 -9.90
N GLY A 127 -8.85 4.08 -8.78
CA GLY A 127 -9.18 3.38 -7.54
C GLY A 127 -8.57 1.99 -7.39
N THR A 128 -7.91 1.46 -8.44
CA THR A 128 -7.09 0.25 -8.30
C THR A 128 -5.73 0.58 -7.67
N GLN A 129 -5.13 -0.41 -7.03
CA GLN A 129 -3.81 -0.29 -6.42
C GLN A 129 -2.70 -0.29 -7.47
N SER A 130 -1.61 0.40 -7.15
CA SER A 130 -0.33 0.31 -7.85
C SER A 130 0.31 -1.07 -7.65
N PRO A 131 1.46 -1.37 -8.29
CA PRO A 131 2.20 -2.60 -8.03
C PRO A 131 2.59 -2.72 -6.56
N TYR A 132 2.97 -1.60 -5.94
CA TYR A 132 3.37 -1.52 -4.55
C TYR A 132 2.20 -1.78 -3.62
N GLY A 133 1.01 -1.23 -3.91
CA GLY A 133 -0.20 -1.50 -3.16
C GLY A 133 -0.60 -2.99 -3.24
N ASN A 134 -0.52 -3.59 -4.43
CA ASN A 134 -0.79 -5.03 -4.62
C ASN A 134 0.22 -5.91 -3.85
N GLN A 135 1.52 -5.62 -3.94
CA GLN A 135 2.54 -6.36 -3.16
C GLN A 135 2.32 -6.22 -1.66
N THR A 136 1.98 -5.01 -1.20
CA THR A 136 1.67 -4.75 0.21
C THR A 136 0.48 -5.60 0.68
N LEU A 137 -0.57 -5.75 -0.14
CA LEU A 137 -1.70 -6.63 0.18
C LEU A 137 -1.28 -8.09 0.33
N VAL A 138 -0.41 -8.61 -0.56
CA VAL A 138 0.09 -9.99 -0.45
C VAL A 138 0.90 -10.16 0.83
N LEU A 139 1.79 -9.21 1.15
CA LEU A 139 2.57 -9.24 2.38
C LEU A 139 1.66 -9.23 3.61
N MET A 140 0.66 -8.36 3.65
CA MET A 140 -0.31 -8.30 4.75
C MET A 140 -1.08 -9.60 4.92
N ARG A 141 -1.53 -10.23 3.82
CA ARG A 141 -2.20 -11.54 3.88
C ARG A 141 -1.25 -12.61 4.42
N ALA A 142 0.01 -12.64 3.94
CA ALA A 142 1.01 -13.59 4.40
C ALA A 142 1.33 -13.43 5.89
N LEU A 143 1.38 -12.19 6.40
CA LEU A 143 1.56 -11.91 7.83
C LEU A 143 0.36 -12.33 8.68
N ALA A 144 -0.85 -12.23 8.14
CA ALA A 144 -2.07 -12.57 8.85
C ALA A 144 -2.35 -14.08 8.90
N SER A 145 -1.98 -14.83 7.85
CA SER A 145 -2.34 -16.25 7.72
C SER A 145 -1.14 -17.21 7.57
N GLY A 146 0.08 -16.69 7.46
CA GLY A 146 1.28 -17.48 7.28
C GLY A 146 1.94 -17.91 8.61
N PRO A 147 3.10 -18.58 8.53
CA PRO A 147 3.96 -18.78 9.68
C PRO A 147 4.27 -17.44 10.36
N PRO A 148 4.46 -17.42 11.69
CA PRO A 148 4.85 -16.19 12.37
C PRO A 148 6.16 -15.68 11.79
N ALA A 149 6.28 -14.36 11.62
CA ALA A 149 7.48 -13.73 11.06
C ALA A 149 8.77 -14.02 11.87
N SER A 150 8.64 -14.44 13.13
CA SER A 150 9.76 -14.92 13.96
C SER A 150 10.40 -16.21 13.44
N ARG A 151 9.70 -16.96 12.57
CA ARG A 151 10.23 -18.08 11.79
C ARG A 151 10.55 -17.58 10.38
N GLU A 152 11.55 -16.73 10.28
CA GLU A 152 11.86 -15.93 9.09
C GLU A 152 11.90 -16.77 7.80
N ASP A 153 12.66 -17.86 7.76
CA ASP A 153 12.76 -18.70 6.56
C ASP A 153 11.42 -19.34 6.15
N ASP A 154 10.64 -19.84 7.12
CA ASP A 154 9.34 -20.43 6.85
C ASP A 154 8.35 -19.37 6.35
N PHE A 155 8.39 -18.18 6.97
CA PHE A 155 7.58 -17.04 6.57
C PHE A 155 7.94 -16.60 5.14
N LEU A 156 9.22 -16.42 4.83
CA LEU A 156 9.68 -15.96 3.51
C LEU A 156 9.41 -16.99 2.41
N ALA A 157 9.55 -18.30 2.70
CA ALA A 157 9.16 -19.35 1.79
C ALA A 157 7.63 -19.35 1.52
N SER A 158 6.83 -19.16 2.57
CA SER A 158 5.37 -19.05 2.45
C SER A 158 4.94 -17.78 1.70
N TYR A 159 5.58 -16.65 1.99
CA TYR A 159 5.34 -15.37 1.35
C TYR A 159 5.69 -15.43 -0.14
N ALA A 160 6.84 -15.99 -0.52
CA ALA A 160 7.21 -16.19 -1.92
C ALA A 160 6.15 -17.01 -2.66
N LYS A 161 5.62 -18.07 -2.06
CA LYS A 161 4.52 -18.85 -2.67
C LYS A 161 3.25 -18.02 -2.85
N ALA A 162 2.87 -17.20 -1.87
CA ALA A 162 1.71 -16.31 -1.95
C ALA A 162 1.90 -15.23 -3.03
N THR A 163 3.07 -14.62 -3.11
CA THR A 163 3.44 -13.64 -4.15
C THR A 163 3.34 -14.25 -5.54
N TYR A 164 3.88 -15.46 -5.73
CA TYR A 164 3.75 -16.13 -7.02
C TYR A 164 2.28 -16.43 -7.36
N ALA A 165 1.48 -16.88 -6.39
CA ALA A 165 0.06 -17.15 -6.61
C ALA A 165 -0.70 -15.89 -7.07
N GLU A 166 -0.41 -14.73 -6.48
CA GLU A 166 -1.03 -13.46 -6.89
C GLU A 166 -0.55 -13.01 -8.27
N PHE A 167 0.77 -12.99 -8.51
CA PHE A 167 1.34 -12.33 -9.68
C PHE A 167 1.68 -13.26 -10.86
N SER A 168 1.35 -14.55 -10.77
CA SER A 168 1.62 -15.50 -11.86
C SER A 168 0.87 -15.19 -13.16
N ASP A 169 -0.30 -14.56 -13.06
CA ASP A 169 -1.00 -13.96 -14.20
C ASP A 169 -0.55 -12.51 -14.38
N LEU A 170 0.51 -12.31 -15.17
CA LEU A 170 1.07 -10.99 -15.44
C LEU A 170 0.17 -10.13 -16.33
N ASP A 171 -0.78 -10.72 -17.07
CA ASP A 171 -1.72 -9.97 -17.90
C ASP A 171 -2.80 -9.32 -17.01
N ALA A 172 -3.25 -10.03 -15.98
CA ALA A 172 -4.11 -9.48 -14.93
C ALA A 172 -3.43 -8.36 -14.12
N HIS A 173 -2.09 -8.34 -14.09
CA HIS A 173 -1.27 -7.34 -13.42
C HIS A 173 -0.31 -6.63 -14.40
N ALA A 174 -0.85 -6.13 -15.50
CA ALA A 174 -0.05 -5.56 -16.60
C ALA A 174 0.92 -4.43 -16.17
N TRP A 175 0.73 -3.80 -15.01
CA TRP A 175 1.58 -2.75 -14.46
C TRP A 175 2.63 -3.21 -13.44
N THR A 176 2.79 -4.50 -13.21
CA THR A 176 3.82 -5.06 -12.30
C THR A 176 5.23 -4.59 -12.68
N ASP A 177 6.03 -4.23 -11.67
CA ASP A 177 7.41 -3.79 -11.81
C ASP A 177 8.37 -4.91 -12.25
N ALA A 178 9.59 -4.53 -12.59
CA ALA A 178 10.59 -5.43 -13.13
C ALA A 178 11.03 -6.52 -12.14
N SER A 179 11.18 -6.20 -10.85
CA SER A 179 11.69 -7.14 -9.85
C SER A 179 10.65 -8.21 -9.55
N THR A 180 9.37 -7.85 -9.47
CA THR A 180 8.27 -8.82 -9.34
C THR A 180 8.14 -9.70 -10.58
N ARG A 181 8.29 -9.16 -11.80
CA ARG A 181 8.30 -9.98 -13.03
C ARG A 181 9.44 -10.99 -13.05
N ALA A 182 10.64 -10.55 -12.68
CA ALA A 182 11.81 -11.42 -12.60
C ALA A 182 11.64 -12.48 -11.50
N PHE A 183 11.10 -12.11 -10.34
CA PHE A 183 10.69 -13.06 -9.29
C PHE A 183 9.72 -14.12 -9.82
N VAL A 184 8.65 -13.73 -10.52
CA VAL A 184 7.65 -14.66 -11.09
C VAL A 184 8.33 -15.63 -12.06
N LYS A 185 9.20 -15.14 -12.94
CA LYS A 185 9.99 -15.97 -13.86
C LYS A 185 10.88 -16.97 -13.12
N ASN A 186 11.60 -16.52 -12.09
CA ASN A 186 12.49 -17.36 -11.29
C ASN A 186 11.71 -18.45 -10.54
N PHE A 187 10.57 -18.07 -9.93
CA PHE A 187 9.71 -19.01 -9.22
C PHE A 187 9.08 -20.05 -10.16
N ALA A 188 8.63 -19.64 -11.35
CA ALA A 188 8.13 -20.53 -12.40
C ALA A 188 9.22 -21.51 -12.89
N ALA A 189 10.49 -21.08 -12.93
CA ALA A 189 11.64 -21.93 -13.26
C ALA A 189 12.05 -22.92 -12.14
N GLY A 190 11.31 -22.94 -11.02
CA GLY A 190 11.55 -23.87 -9.91
C GLY A 190 12.44 -23.31 -8.81
N LEU A 191 12.95 -22.08 -8.93
CA LEU A 191 13.70 -21.44 -7.85
C LEU A 191 12.75 -21.13 -6.67
N ARG A 192 13.27 -21.24 -5.44
CA ARG A 192 12.54 -21.01 -4.20
C ARG A 192 13.35 -20.09 -3.30
N TRP A 193 12.74 -19.61 -2.22
CA TRP A 193 13.45 -18.86 -1.18
C TRP A 193 14.73 -19.62 -0.77
N PRO A 194 15.91 -18.97 -0.70
CA PRO A 194 16.17 -17.54 -0.96
C PRO A 194 16.53 -17.16 -2.41
N SER A 195 16.65 -18.13 -3.32
CA SER A 195 17.13 -17.94 -4.69
C SER A 195 16.07 -17.50 -5.71
N CYS A 196 14.81 -17.28 -5.30
CA CYS A 196 13.73 -16.88 -6.22
C CYS A 196 13.60 -15.35 -6.39
N GLY A 197 14.36 -14.55 -5.64
CA GLY A 197 14.35 -13.09 -5.77
C GLY A 197 14.90 -12.60 -7.11
N ALA A 198 14.91 -11.28 -7.29
CA ALA A 198 15.50 -10.61 -8.44
C ALA A 198 16.35 -9.44 -7.98
N ASP A 199 17.44 -9.18 -8.68
CA ASP A 199 18.21 -7.95 -8.47
C ASP A 199 17.39 -6.77 -9.02
N ASP A 200 16.95 -5.89 -8.12
CA ASP A 200 16.31 -4.63 -8.49
C ASP A 200 17.38 -3.53 -8.52
N ASN A 201 17.45 -2.77 -9.60
CA ASN A 201 18.27 -1.56 -9.68
C ASN A 201 17.40 -0.29 -9.60
N GLN A 202 16.10 -0.45 -9.35
CA GLN A 202 15.17 0.63 -9.05
C GLN A 202 15.12 0.88 -7.54
N ALA A 203 14.39 1.92 -7.12
CA ALA A 203 14.35 2.45 -5.74
C ALA A 203 13.82 1.48 -4.66
N ASN A 204 13.61 0.20 -4.98
CA ASN A 204 13.29 -0.88 -4.03
C ASN A 204 14.52 -1.71 -3.62
N ALA A 205 15.72 -1.37 -4.10
CA ALA A 205 16.99 -1.98 -3.68
C ALA A 205 17.54 -1.41 -2.36
#